data_AF-A0A925YMU9-F1
#
_entry.id   AF-A0A925YMU9-F1
#
_cell.length_a   1.000
_cell.length_b   1.000
_cell.length_c   1.000
_cell.angle_alpha   90.00
_cell.angle_beta   90.00
_cell.angle_gamma   90.00
#
_symmetry.space_group_name_H-M   'P 1'
#
loop_
_entity.id
_entity.type
_entity.pdbx_description
1 polymer ?
#
loop_
_entity_poly.entity_id
_entity_poly.type
_entity_poly.pdbx_seq_one_letter_code
_entity_poly.pdbx_strand_id
1 'polypeptide(L)'
;MKKTLACLSFALLFCLAANTVHAQYGLQLKVGYNANIPVGTFQDFMGKNSFRGFNGELTLPLNNKLRLGLGVSHADYWERFGREVYTTKEGQQISAVLTNSIQTTPILFKAEYTPAPKGLIRPYIEAGVGG
;
A
#
# COMPACT_ATOMS: atom_id res chain seq x y z
N MET A 1 14.13 56.00 -6.31
CA MET A 1 13.73 55.10 -5.21
C MET A 1 12.27 54.66 -5.26
N LYS A 2 11.28 55.53 -5.55
CA LYS A 2 9.85 55.12 -5.61
C LYS A 2 9.52 54.12 -6.73
N LYS A 3 10.18 54.22 -7.90
CA LYS A 3 9.97 53.32 -9.06
C LYS A 3 10.53 51.91 -8.84
N THR A 4 11.65 51.77 -8.12
CA THR A 4 12.24 50.47 -7.77
C THR A 4 11.44 49.75 -6.68
N LEU A 5 10.89 50.49 -5.71
CA LEU A 5 9.96 49.93 -4.71
C LEU A 5 8.64 49.44 -5.34
N ALA A 6 8.13 50.17 -6.33
CA ALA A 6 6.91 49.77 -7.06
C ALA A 6 7.12 48.50 -7.89
N CYS A 7 8.26 48.36 -8.58
CA CYS A 7 8.62 47.12 -9.28
C CYS A 7 8.77 45.93 -8.32
N LEU A 8 9.41 46.12 -7.17
CA LEU A 8 9.58 45.07 -6.17
C LEU A 8 8.22 44.61 -5.59
N SER A 9 7.32 45.56 -5.35
CA SER A 9 5.97 45.28 -4.85
C SER A 9 5.10 44.57 -5.89
N PHE A 10 5.24 44.93 -7.18
CA PHE A 10 4.54 44.25 -8.27
C PHE A 10 5.07 42.83 -8.51
N ALA A 11 6.38 42.62 -8.40
CA ALA A 11 6.99 41.28 -8.45
C ALA A 11 6.54 40.40 -7.27
N LEU A 12 6.43 40.98 -6.07
CA LEU A 12 5.93 40.27 -4.89
C LEU A 12 4.45 39.90 -5.04
N LEU A 13 3.62 40.79 -5.59
CA LEU A 13 2.21 40.53 -5.88
C LEU A 13 2.04 39.44 -6.94
N PHE A 14 2.92 39.43 -7.95
CA PHE A 14 2.92 38.42 -9.02
C PHE A 14 3.37 37.04 -8.51
N CYS A 15 4.34 37.00 -7.59
CA CYS A 15 4.75 35.76 -6.90
C CYS A 15 3.65 35.19 -5.98
N LEU A 16 2.83 36.05 -5.37
CA LEU A 16 1.70 35.61 -4.54
C LEU A 16 0.53 35.06 -5.38
N ALA A 17 0.33 35.57 -6.60
CA ALA A 17 -0.70 35.11 -7.54
C ALA A 17 -0.35 33.79 -8.26
N ALA A 18 0.90 33.32 -8.20
CA ALA A 18 1.35 32.08 -8.84
C ALA A 18 1.06 30.79 -8.03
N ASN A 19 0.44 30.90 -6.85
CA ASN A 19 -0.02 29.73 -6.10
C ASN A 19 -1.31 29.19 -6.72
N THR A 20 -1.17 28.44 -7.82
CA THR A 20 -2.24 27.57 -8.29
C THR A 20 -2.50 26.53 -7.19
N VAL A 21 -3.67 26.61 -6.56
CA VAL A 21 -4.18 25.60 -5.63
C VAL A 21 -4.36 24.29 -6.42
N HIS A 22 -3.33 23.45 -6.45
CA HIS A 22 -3.35 22.11 -7.03
C HIS A 22 -3.74 21.03 -6.01
N ALA A 23 -4.60 21.36 -5.03
CA ALA A 23 -5.03 20.40 -4.01
C ALA A 23 -5.71 19.13 -4.58
N GLN A 24 -6.19 19.18 -5.82
CA GLN A 24 -6.80 18.05 -6.52
C GLN A 24 -5.79 17.19 -7.30
N TYR A 25 -4.56 17.68 -7.46
CA TYR A 25 -3.44 17.04 -8.16
C TYR A 25 -2.25 16.76 -7.22
N GLY A 26 -2.49 16.67 -5.91
CA GLY A 26 -1.46 16.45 -4.90
C GLY A 26 -1.13 14.98 -4.67
N LEU A 27 0.02 14.73 -4.04
CA LEU A 27 0.40 13.45 -3.45
C LEU A 27 -0.71 12.97 -2.49
N GLN A 28 -1.13 11.71 -2.63
CA GLN A 28 -2.13 11.10 -1.75
C GLN A 28 -1.48 9.98 -0.96
N LEU A 29 -1.63 10.08 0.37
CA LEU A 29 -1.30 9.01 1.31
C LEU A 29 -2.59 8.23 1.64
N LYS A 30 -2.55 6.92 1.42
CA LYS A 30 -3.57 5.98 1.93
C LYS A 30 -2.91 5.11 2.99
N VAL A 31 -3.62 4.88 4.08
CA VAL A 31 -3.21 3.91 5.10
C VAL A 31 -4.42 3.07 5.45
N GLY A 32 -4.20 1.79 5.72
CA GLY A 32 -5.30 0.86 5.92
C GLY A 32 -4.88 -0.39 6.66
N TYR A 33 -5.89 -1.15 7.02
CA TYR A 33 -5.78 -2.50 7.53
C TYR A 33 -6.18 -3.47 6.42
N ASN A 34 -5.48 -4.60 6.29
CA ASN A 34 -5.78 -5.62 5.30
C ASN A 34 -5.85 -7.02 5.91
N ALA A 35 -6.74 -7.82 5.35
CA ALA A 35 -6.77 -9.27 5.52
C ALA A 35 -6.28 -9.92 4.22
N ASN A 36 -5.48 -10.97 4.34
CA ASN A 36 -4.80 -11.61 3.21
C ASN A 36 -5.14 -13.09 3.16
N ILE A 37 -5.35 -13.57 1.94
CA ILE A 37 -5.66 -14.96 1.65
C ILE A 37 -4.45 -15.53 0.89
N PRO A 38 -3.78 -16.57 1.41
CA PRO A 38 -2.73 -17.27 0.68
C PRO A 38 -3.26 -17.85 -0.64
N VAL A 39 -2.55 -17.61 -1.74
CA VAL A 39 -2.92 -18.10 -3.07
C VAL A 39 -1.71 -18.66 -3.82
N GLY A 40 -1.95 -19.54 -4.79
CA GLY A 40 -0.89 -20.18 -5.58
C GLY A 40 0.03 -21.03 -4.72
N THR A 41 1.32 -21.02 -5.01
CA THR A 41 2.33 -21.82 -4.28
C THR A 41 2.52 -21.39 -2.83
N PHE A 42 2.08 -20.18 -2.44
CA PHE A 42 2.17 -19.74 -1.06
C PHE A 42 1.20 -20.49 -0.13
N GLN A 43 0.08 -20.99 -0.70
CA GLN A 43 -0.88 -21.80 0.04
C GLN A 43 -0.29 -23.13 0.53
N ASP A 44 0.71 -23.67 -0.19
CA ASP A 44 1.41 -24.90 0.21
C ASP A 44 2.21 -24.72 1.52
N PHE A 45 2.56 -23.48 1.85
CA PHE A 45 3.30 -23.13 3.08
C PHE A 45 2.39 -22.61 4.19
N MET A 46 1.35 -21.85 3.82
CA MET A 46 0.39 -21.25 4.75
C MET A 46 -1.05 -21.55 4.30
N GLY A 47 -1.73 -22.45 5.00
CA GLY A 47 -3.12 -22.81 4.70
C GLY A 47 -4.15 -21.84 5.30
N LYS A 48 -3.75 -20.99 6.26
CA LYS A 48 -4.64 -20.08 6.99
C LYS A 48 -4.55 -18.63 6.52
N ASN A 49 -5.72 -17.99 6.43
CA ASN A 49 -5.86 -16.56 6.16
C ASN A 49 -5.22 -15.72 7.27
N SER A 50 -4.63 -14.60 6.88
CA SER A 50 -4.13 -13.59 7.80
C SER A 50 -5.16 -12.48 7.98
N PHE A 51 -5.52 -12.19 9.23
CA PHE A 51 -6.28 -11.00 9.65
C PHE A 51 -5.38 -10.07 10.46
N ARG A 52 -4.12 -9.95 10.07
CA ARG A 52 -3.12 -9.15 10.77
C ARG A 52 -2.25 -8.47 9.74
N GLY A 53 -2.78 -7.42 9.14
CA GLY A 53 -2.07 -6.69 8.11
C GLY A 53 -2.38 -5.21 8.14
N PHE A 54 -1.40 -4.43 7.70
CA PHE A 54 -1.54 -3.00 7.47
C PHE A 54 -0.86 -2.63 6.17
N ASN A 55 -1.34 -1.57 5.54
CA ASN A 55 -0.77 -1.05 4.31
C ASN A 55 -0.66 0.47 4.37
N GLY A 56 0.30 0.99 3.61
CA GLY A 56 0.53 2.41 3.41
C GLY A 56 0.93 2.66 1.96
N GLU A 57 0.36 3.68 1.34
CA GLU A 57 0.49 3.92 -0.10
C GLU A 57 0.62 5.40 -0.40
N LEU A 58 1.57 5.74 -1.28
CA LEU A 58 1.84 7.09 -1.75
C LEU A 58 1.62 7.13 -3.26
N THR A 59 0.61 7.88 -3.71
CA THR A 59 0.25 7.98 -5.13
C THR A 59 0.25 9.41 -5.64
N LEU A 60 0.77 9.59 -6.86
CA LEU A 60 0.78 10.83 -7.61
C LEU A 60 -0.20 10.74 -8.79
N PRO A 61 -0.98 11.79 -9.06
CA PRO A 61 -1.91 11.80 -10.19
C PRO A 61 -1.16 12.00 -11.51
N LEU A 62 -1.39 11.11 -12.47
CA LEU A 62 -0.97 11.31 -13.86
C LEU A 62 -1.97 12.17 -14.64
N ASN A 63 -3.26 12.02 -14.32
CA ASN A 63 -4.34 12.81 -14.89
C ASN A 63 -5.54 12.82 -13.92
N ASN A 64 -6.67 13.41 -14.34
CA ASN A 64 -7.89 13.50 -13.52
C ASN A 64 -8.44 12.15 -13.02
N LYS A 65 -8.07 11.02 -13.63
CA LYS A 65 -8.63 9.69 -13.34
C LYS A 65 -7.60 8.65 -12.95
N LEU A 66 -6.33 8.83 -13.28
CA LEU A 66 -5.27 7.84 -13.11
C LEU A 66 -4.20 8.36 -12.15
N ARG A 67 -3.83 7.52 -11.17
CA ARG A 67 -2.74 7.78 -10.24
C ARG A 67 -1.74 6.62 -10.27
N LEU A 68 -0.46 6.92 -10.10
CA LEU A 68 0.60 5.92 -9.96
C LEU A 68 1.34 6.15 -8.65
N GLY A 69 1.85 5.09 -8.05
CA GLY A 69 2.50 5.22 -6.77
C GLY A 69 3.25 3.99 -6.29
N LEU A 70 3.72 4.10 -5.05
CA LEU A 70 4.35 3.02 -4.32
C LEU A 70 3.51 2.71 -3.08
N GLY A 71 3.39 1.43 -2.76
CA GLY A 71 2.75 0.94 -1.56
C GLY A 71 3.67 0.01 -0.81
N VAL A 72 3.55 0.01 0.50
CA VAL A 72 4.10 -1.04 1.38
C VAL A 72 2.91 -1.71 2.02
N SER A 73 2.86 -3.03 1.97
CA SER A 73 1.88 -3.82 2.72
C SER A 73 2.63 -4.69 3.70
N HIS A 74 2.00 -5.02 4.81
CA HIS A 74 2.49 -5.97 5.79
C HIS A 74 1.39 -6.99 6.10
N ALA A 75 1.79 -8.23 6.30
CA ALA A 75 0.90 -9.31 6.70
C ALA A 75 1.64 -10.33 7.56
N ASP A 76 1.03 -10.70 8.69
CA ASP A 76 1.50 -11.77 9.57
C ASP A 76 0.58 -12.99 9.42
N TYR A 77 1.14 -14.07 8.89
CA TYR A 77 0.47 -15.36 8.74
C TYR A 77 0.87 -16.27 9.90
N TRP A 78 -0.12 -16.88 10.55
CA TRP A 78 0.09 -17.74 11.70
C TRP A 78 -0.74 -19.02 11.57
N GLU A 79 -0.07 -20.16 11.54
CA GLU A 79 -0.70 -21.46 11.43
C GLU A 79 -0.15 -22.44 12.46
N ARG A 80 -1.00 -22.83 13.41
CA ARG A 80 -0.73 -23.93 14.33
C ARG A 80 -1.38 -25.20 13.82
N PHE A 81 -0.58 -26.24 13.64
CA PHE A 81 -1.02 -27.60 13.32
C PHE A 81 -1.34 -28.36 14.61
N GLY A 82 -2.15 -29.42 14.49
CA GLY A 82 -2.44 -30.31 15.61
C GLY A 82 -1.17 -31.01 16.12
N ARG A 83 -1.30 -31.73 17.24
CA ARG A 83 -0.22 -32.62 17.67
C ARG A 83 -0.18 -33.82 16.75
N GLU A 84 0.97 -34.04 16.12
CA GLU A 84 1.20 -35.15 15.20
C GLU A 84 2.49 -35.89 15.57
N VAL A 85 2.58 -37.15 15.14
CA VAL A 85 3.77 -37.98 15.30
C VAL A 85 4.55 -37.92 14.00
N TYR A 86 5.73 -37.31 14.04
CA TYR A 86 6.64 -37.17 12.92
C TYR A 86 7.69 -38.27 12.97
N THR A 87 7.80 -39.06 11.90
CA THR A 87 8.84 -40.09 11.77
C THR A 87 10.07 -39.47 11.12
N THR A 88 11.21 -39.49 11.83
CA THR A 88 12.48 -39.05 11.27
C THR A 88 13.02 -40.08 10.29
N LYS A 89 13.97 -39.67 9.42
CA LYS A 89 14.62 -40.58 8.46
C LYS A 89 15.33 -41.77 9.12
N GLU A 90 15.67 -41.63 10.40
CA GLU A 90 16.32 -42.65 11.23
C GLU A 90 15.30 -43.56 11.96
N GLY A 91 14.00 -43.42 11.67
CA GLY A 91 12.93 -44.25 12.24
C GLY A 91 12.46 -43.82 13.63
N GLN A 92 12.94 -42.69 14.15
CA GLN A 92 12.50 -42.17 15.45
C GLN A 92 11.15 -41.48 15.30
N GLN A 93 10.26 -41.67 16.27
CA GLN A 93 8.93 -41.05 16.29
C GLN A 93 8.92 -39.89 17.28
N ILE A 94 8.64 -38.69 16.79
CA ILE A 94 8.61 -37.46 17.59
C ILE A 94 7.18 -36.93 17.61
N SER A 95 6.57 -36.88 18.81
CA SER A 95 5.27 -36.24 19.00
C SER A 95 5.47 -34.73 19.22
N ALA A 96 5.03 -33.90 18.28
CA ALA A 96 5.22 -32.46 18.35
C ALA A 96 4.00 -31.68 17.83
N VAL A 97 3.95 -30.40 18.17
CA VAL A 97 2.98 -29.44 17.62
C VAL A 97 3.78 -28.49 16.74
N LEU A 98 3.53 -28.53 15.42
CA LEU A 98 4.18 -27.63 14.48
C LEU A 98 3.43 -26.29 14.43
N THR A 99 4.17 -25.19 14.39
CA THR A 99 3.61 -23.85 14.18
C THR A 99 4.42 -23.16 13.10
N ASN A 100 3.75 -22.77 12.02
CA ASN A 100 4.32 -21.97 10.94
C ASN A 100 3.93 -20.50 11.17
N SER A 101 4.92 -19.62 11.06
CA SER A 101 4.71 -18.17 11.07
C SER A 101 5.53 -17.57 9.93
N ILE A 102 4.84 -16.79 9.08
CA ILE A 102 5.46 -16.09 7.96
C ILE A 102 5.00 -14.65 8.00
N GLN A 103 5.95 -13.72 7.92
CA GLN A 103 5.67 -12.30 7.81
C GLN A 103 6.10 -11.82 6.43
N THR A 104 5.21 -11.13 5.74
CA THR A 104 5.48 -10.58 4.41
C THR A 104 5.37 -9.06 4.48
N THR A 105 6.35 -8.35 3.94
CA THR A 105 6.30 -6.88 3.82
C THR A 105 6.61 -6.44 2.39
N PRO A 106 5.72 -6.73 1.42
CA PRO A 106 6.00 -6.43 0.02
C PRO A 106 6.01 -4.93 -0.26
N ILE A 107 6.88 -4.52 -1.17
CA ILE A 107 6.87 -3.19 -1.77
C ILE A 107 6.21 -3.31 -3.15
N LEU A 108 5.15 -2.55 -3.36
CA LEU A 108 4.29 -2.62 -4.54
C LEU A 108 4.40 -1.33 -5.36
N PHE A 109 4.55 -1.47 -6.67
CA PHE A 109 4.20 -0.41 -7.59
C PHE A 109 2.72 -0.49 -7.90
N LYS A 110 1.98 0.61 -7.76
CA LYS A 110 0.50 0.63 -7.84
C LYS A 110 -0.01 1.61 -8.88
N ALA A 111 -1.09 1.24 -9.54
CA ALA A 111 -1.88 2.08 -10.44
C ALA A 111 -3.34 2.09 -10.00
N GLU A 112 -3.89 3.29 -9.80
CA GLU A 112 -5.26 3.52 -9.37
C GLU A 112 -6.05 4.25 -10.46
N TYR A 113 -7.21 3.73 -10.81
CA TYR A 113 -8.15 4.34 -11.75
C TYR A 113 -9.47 4.70 -11.06
N THR A 114 -9.86 5.98 -11.17
CA THR A 114 -11.08 6.55 -10.60
C THR A 114 -12.02 6.98 -11.75
N PRO A 115 -13.04 6.18 -12.12
CA PRO A 115 -13.94 6.50 -13.24
C PRO A 115 -14.70 7.82 -13.06
N ALA A 116 -15.11 8.10 -11.82
CA ALA A 116 -15.85 9.29 -11.41
C ALA A 116 -15.01 10.10 -10.40
N PRO A 117 -14.12 11.00 -10.87
CA PRO A 117 -13.16 11.70 -10.00
C PRO A 117 -13.76 12.87 -9.21
N LYS A 118 -15.04 13.18 -9.43
CA LYS A 118 -15.76 14.28 -8.80
C LYS A 118 -16.94 13.75 -7.99
N GLY A 119 -17.25 14.44 -6.90
CA GLY A 119 -18.35 14.07 -6.00
C GLY A 119 -17.87 13.64 -4.63
N LEU A 120 -18.82 13.49 -3.70
CA LEU A 120 -18.55 13.05 -2.33
C LEU A 120 -18.04 11.60 -2.28
N ILE A 121 -18.59 10.74 -3.13
CA ILE A 121 -18.24 9.34 -3.26
C ILE A 121 -17.45 9.17 -4.56
N ARG A 122 -16.23 8.63 -4.47
CA ARG A 122 -15.32 8.43 -5.60
C ARG A 122 -14.93 6.95 -5.66
N PRO A 123 -15.63 6.13 -6.45
CA PRO A 123 -15.25 4.73 -6.63
C PRO A 123 -13.92 4.67 -7.40
N TYR A 124 -13.06 3.74 -7.01
CA TYR A 124 -11.78 3.50 -7.65
C TYR A 124 -11.49 2.01 -7.73
N ILE A 125 -10.62 1.64 -8.67
CA ILE A 125 -10.01 0.32 -8.76
C ILE A 125 -8.50 0.49 -8.76
N GLU A 126 -7.80 -0.45 -8.16
CA GLU A 126 -6.35 -0.41 -8.05
C GLU A 126 -5.76 -1.77 -8.36
N ALA A 127 -4.62 -1.75 -9.06
CA ALA A 127 -3.80 -2.92 -9.29
C ALA A 127 -2.36 -2.60 -8.86
N GLY A 128 -1.68 -3.58 -8.28
CA GLY A 128 -0.29 -3.45 -7.87
C GLY A 128 0.53 -4.69 -8.23
N VAL A 129 1.81 -4.47 -8.51
CA VAL A 129 2.78 -5.53 -8.74
C VAL A 129 4.00 -5.29 -7.87
N GLY A 130 4.50 -6.34 -7.24
CA GLY A 130 5.67 -6.28 -6.36
C GLY A 130 5.83 -7.55 -5.53
N GLY A 131 6.84 -7.56 -4.68
CA GLY A 131 7.26 -8.69 -3.84
C GLY A 131 7.91 -8.20 -2.56
#